data_AF-A0A960LXN1-F1
#
_entry.id   AF-A0A960LXN1-F1
#
_cell.length_a   1.000
_cell.length_b   1.000
_cell.length_c   1.000
_cell.angle_alpha   90.00
_cell.angle_beta   90.00
_cell.angle_gamma   90.00
#
_symmetry.space_group_name_H-M   'P 1'
#
loop_
_entity.id
_entity.type
_entity.pdbx_description
1 polymer ?
#
loop_
_entity_poly.entity_id
_entity_poly.type
_entity_poly.pdbx_seq_one_letter_code
_entity_poly.pdbx_strand_id
1 'polypeptide(L)' 'MSSLLVGKKAPQFKAKAVANGQFIDDFSLDMYTNKHVLLFFYPLDFTFVCPTELHAFQDRLQDFHARETEVVGC' A
#
# COMPACT_ATOMS: atom_id res chain seq x y z
N MET A 1 16.34 -3.69 12.81
CA MET A 1 15.42 -3.69 13.98
C MET A 1 14.03 -3.33 13.47
N SER A 2 13.02 -4.17 13.70
CA SER A 2 11.64 -3.84 13.30
C SER A 2 11.10 -2.74 14.21
N SER A 3 10.67 -1.60 13.64
CA SER A 3 10.08 -0.49 14.38
C SER A 3 8.55 -0.52 14.38
N LEU A 4 7.95 -1.63 13.95
CA LEU A 4 6.51 -1.82 13.91
C LEU A 4 6.01 -2.31 15.28
N LEU A 5 5.40 -1.40 16.03
CA LEU A 5 4.72 -1.69 17.28
C LEU A 5 3.22 -1.45 17.09
N VAL A 6 2.42 -2.50 17.31
CA VAL A 6 0.95 -2.42 17.22
C VAL A 6 0.45 -1.34 18.19
N GLY A 7 -0.44 -0.47 17.71
CA GLY A 7 -0.99 0.64 18.50
C GLY A 7 -0.08 1.87 18.61
N LYS A 8 1.13 1.85 18.03
CA LYS A 8 1.95 3.05 17.83
C LYS A 8 1.74 3.59 16.42
N LYS A 9 2.09 4.86 16.22
CA LYS A 9 2.05 5.49 14.89
C LYS A 9 2.91 4.67 13.93
N ALA A 10 2.39 4.41 12.73
CA ALA A 10 3.13 3.70 11.69
C ALA A 10 4.45 4.43 11.37
N PRO A 11 5.53 3.71 11.05
CA PRO A 11 6.80 4.32 10.68
C PRO A 11 6.64 5.22 9.46
N GLN A 12 7.27 6.40 9.49
CA GLN A 12 7.29 7.29 8.35
C GLN A 12 8.29 6.77 7.32
N PHE A 13 7.90 6.81 6.04
CA PHE A 13 8.77 6.55 4.92
C PHE A 13 8.44 7.47 3.75
N LYS A 14 9.44 7.67 2.90
CA LYS A 14 9.28 8.30 1.59
C LYS A 14 9.85 7.38 0.53
N ALA A 15 9.09 7.14 -0.52
CA ALA A 15 9.50 6.26 -1.61
C ALA A 15 8.97 6.76 -2.95
N LYS A 16 9.54 6.23 -4.03
CA LYS A 16 8.95 6.37 -5.36
C LYS A 16 7.85 5.34 -5.52
N ALA A 17 6.69 5.75 -6.02
CA ALA A 17 5.55 4.87 -6.27
C ALA A 17 5.03 5.05 -7.70
N VAL A 18 4.23 4.09 -8.15
CA VAL A 18 3.50 4.16 -9.43
C VAL A 18 2.02 4.06 -9.14
N ALA A 19 1.23 5.02 -9.63
CA ALA A 19 -0.23 5.00 -9.53
C ALA A 19 -0.83 5.45 -10.88
N ASN A 20 -1.80 4.71 -11.41
CA ASN A 20 -2.43 5.00 -12.70
C ASN A 20 -1.42 5.23 -13.85
N GLY A 21 -0.29 4.51 -13.83
CA GLY A 21 0.79 4.65 -14.82
C GLY A 21 1.64 5.91 -14.67
N GLN A 22 1.45 6.72 -13.62
CA GLN A 22 2.25 7.90 -13.31
C GLN A 22 3.20 7.65 -12.15
N PHE A 23 4.40 8.22 -12.24
CA PHE A 23 5.39 8.17 -11.17
C PHE A 23 5.11 9.25 -10.13
N ILE A 24 5.17 8.84 -8.86
CA ILE A 24 5.08 9.72 -7.69
C ILE A 24 6.42 9.62 -6.97
N ASP A 25 7.25 10.67 -7.04
CA ASP A 25 8.61 10.63 -6.48
C ASP A 25 8.66 10.69 -4.94
N ASP A 26 7.65 11.30 -4.29
CA ASP A 26 7.65 11.62 -2.86
C ASP A 26 6.51 10.92 -2.09
N PHE A 27 6.13 9.70 -2.48
CA PHE A 27 5.04 8.98 -1.82
C PHE A 27 5.29 8.79 -0.32
N SER A 28 4.31 9.14 0.52
CA SER A 28 4.34 9.00 1.98
C SER A 28 2.95 8.66 2.54
N LEU A 29 2.91 7.90 3.63
CA LEU A 29 1.67 7.61 4.37
C LEU A 29 0.99 8.87 4.93
N ASP A 30 1.73 9.96 5.15
CA ASP A 30 1.16 11.22 5.64
C ASP A 30 0.17 11.84 4.61
N MET A 31 0.22 11.43 3.34
CA MET A 31 -0.74 11.85 2.30
C MET A 31 -2.17 11.33 2.56
N TYR A 32 -2.31 10.26 3.35
CA TYR A 32 -3.59 9.62 3.66
C TYR A 32 -4.10 9.96 5.06
N THR A 33 -4.01 11.24 5.42
CA THR A 33 -4.51 11.72 6.71
C THR A 33 -6.04 11.47 6.80
N ASN A 34 -6.49 10.89 7.91
CA ASN A 34 -7.89 10.50 8.17
C ASN A 34 -8.46 9.38 7.28
N LYS A 35 -7.62 8.66 6.53
CA LYS A 35 -8.01 7.41 5.85
C LYS A 35 -7.32 6.22 6.48
N HIS A 36 -7.94 5.05 6.36
CA HIS A 36 -7.26 3.80 6.68
C HIS A 36 -6.31 3.45 5.53
N VAL A 37 -5.11 2.94 5.84
CA VAL A 37 -4.17 2.47 4.83
C VAL A 37 -3.84 1.01 5.08
N LEU A 38 -4.12 0.18 4.09
CA LEU A 38 -3.66 -1.21 4.02
C LEU A 38 -2.35 -1.22 3.25
N LEU A 39 -1.23 -1.24 3.99
CA LEU A 39 0.10 -1.42 3.44
C LEU A 39 0.47 -2.90 3.49
N PHE A 40 0.66 -3.53 2.33
CA PHE A 40 1.09 -4.92 2.23
C PHE A 40 2.42 -5.02 1.48
N PHE A 41 3.21 -6.03 1.82
CA PHE A 41 4.51 -6.27 1.22
C PHE A 41 4.48 -7.56 0.44
N TYR A 42 5.01 -7.55 -0.78
CA TYR A 42 5.21 -8.74 -1.59
C TYR A 42 6.69 -8.88 -1.96
N PRO A 43 7.19 -10.12 -2.18
CA PRO A 43 8.62 -10.38 -2.14
C PRO A 43 9.39 -9.83 -3.35
N LEU A 44 8.82 -9.96 -4.56
CA LEU A 44 9.48 -9.52 -5.79
C LEU A 44 8.50 -9.51 -6.98
N ASP A 45 8.62 -8.51 -7.84
CA ASP A 45 7.93 -8.45 -9.14
C ASP A 45 8.29 -9.66 -10.04
N PHE A 46 7.33 -10.08 -10.87
CA PHE A 46 7.51 -11.13 -11.88
C PHE A 46 7.93 -12.50 -11.35
N THR A 47 7.51 -12.84 -10.12
CA THR A 47 7.71 -14.19 -9.56
C THR A 47 6.45 -15.06 -9.69
N PHE A 48 6.62 -16.38 -9.56
CA PHE A 48 5.53 -17.37 -9.68
C PHE A 48 4.54 -17.33 -8.52
N VAL A 49 4.95 -16.76 -7.38
CA VAL A 49 4.10 -16.50 -6.23
C VAL A 49 3.81 -15.00 -6.26
N CYS A 50 2.53 -14.63 -6.40
CA CYS A 50 2.02 -13.25 -6.35
C CYS A 50 1.84 -12.50 -7.71
N PRO A 51 1.01 -13.03 -8.62
CA PRO A 51 0.06 -12.15 -9.30
C PRO A 51 -1.34 -12.26 -8.69
N THR A 52 -1.70 -13.39 -8.07
CA THR A 52 -3.07 -13.63 -7.59
C THR A 52 -3.50 -12.70 -6.48
N GLU A 53 -2.63 -12.37 -5.53
CA GLU A 53 -2.98 -11.48 -4.42
C GLU A 53 -3.12 -10.03 -4.89
N LEU A 54 -2.21 -9.54 -5.74
CA LEU A 54 -2.32 -8.21 -6.34
C LEU A 54 -3.60 -8.07 -7.17
N HIS A 55 -3.94 -9.09 -7.98
CA HIS A 55 -5.19 -9.09 -8.75
C HIS A 55 -6.42 -9.11 -7.84
N ALA A 56 -6.40 -9.91 -6.76
CA ALA A 56 -7.51 -9.96 -5.80
C ALA A 56 -7.73 -8.61 -5.08
N PHE A 57 -6.66 -7.89 -4.73
CA PHE A 57 -6.77 -6.53 -4.18
C PHE A 57 -7.30 -5.55 -5.23
N GLN A 58 -6.84 -5.65 -6.47
CA GLN A 58 -7.28 -4.80 -7.57
C GLN A 58 -8.77 -4.98 -7.88
N ASP A 59 -9.26 -6.23 -7.92
CA ASP A 59 -10.66 -6.57 -8.17
C ASP A 59 -11.60 -6.02 -7.08
N ARG A 60 -11.10 -5.95 -5.84
CA ARG A 60 -11.85 -5.46 -4.66
C ARG A 60 -11.52 -4.03 -4.26
N LEU A 61 -10.77 -3.30 -5.09
CA LEU A 61 -10.29 -1.97 -4.74
C LEU A 61 -11.45 -1.01 -4.41
N GLN A 62 -12.58 -1.15 -5.12
CA GLN A 62 -13.81 -0.39 -4.86
C GLN A 62 -14.39 -0.67 -3.46
N ASP A 63 -14.33 -1.92 -2.97
CA ASP A 63 -14.83 -2.28 -1.63
C ASP A 63 -14.01 -1.60 -0.52
N PHE A 64 -12.71 -1.45 -0.73
CA PHE A 64 -11.82 -0.74 0.20
C PHE A 64 -12.09 0.78 0.17
N HIS A 65 -12.20 1.37 -1.02
CA HIS A 65 -12.53 2.79 -1.15
C HIS A 65 -13.89 3.14 -0.54
N ALA A 66 -14.90 2.26 -0.68
CA ALA A 66 -16.21 2.42 -0.06
C ALA A 66 -16.15 2.42 1.49
N ARG A 67 -15.05 1.93 2.07
CA ARG A 67 -14.77 1.90 3.52
C ARG A 67 -13.68 2.89 3.91
N GLU A 68 -13.45 3.92 3.09
CA GLU A 68 -12.45 4.97 3.31
C GLU A 68 -11.04 4.41 3.56
N THR A 69 -10.72 3.32 2.86
CA THR A 69 -9.45 2.58 2.99
C THR A 69 -8.69 2.61 1.67
N GLU A 70 -7.41 2.98 1.73
CA GLU A 70 -6.47 2.97 0.61
C GLU A 70 -5.59 1.73 0.66
N VAL A 71 -5.31 1.12 -0.49
CA VAL A 71 -4.49 -0.09 -0.60
C VAL A 71 -3.16 0.26 -1.25
N VAL A 72 -2.05 -0.09 -0.60
CA VAL A 72 -0.69 0.22 -1.04
C VAL A 72 0.13 -1.07 -1.01
N GLY A 73 0.66 -1.47 -2.17
CA GLY A 73 1.61 -2.57 -2.30
C GLY A 73 3.06 -2.07 -2.34
N CYS A 74 3.95 -2.79 -1.69
CA CYS A 74 5.39 -2.52 -1.65
C CYS A 74 6.21 -3.79 -1.87
#